data_AF-A0A5E4J992-F1
#
_entry.id   AF-A0A5E4J992-F1
#
_cell.length_a   1.000
_cell.length_b   1.000
_cell.length_c   1.000
_cell.angle_alpha   90.00
_cell.angle_beta   90.00
_cell.angle_gamma   90.00
#
_symmetry.space_group_name_H-M   'P 1'
#
loop_
_entity.id
_entity.type
_entity.pdbx_description
1 polymer ?
#
loop_
_entity_poly.entity_id
_entity_poly.type
_entity_poly.pdbx_seq_one_letter_code
_entity_poly.pdbx_strand_id
1 'polypeptide(L)'
;MKSNIDANRGLNAVKIVMDESNMDLTWLLGTLRAVAPDVWGSSDRRYILPQKMEDLEKPECLKEIKDKIQRLASLKEMIDAGSISQEEYGFKKNEILSKN
;
A
#
# COMPACT_ATOMS: atom_id res chain seq x y z
N MET A 1 -3.16 29.22 -27.35
CA MET A 1 -3.19 29.05 -25.88
C MET A 1 -4.18 27.94 -25.57
N LYS A 2 -3.71 26.73 -25.22
CA LYS A 2 -4.59 25.61 -24.85
C LYS A 2 -4.02 24.94 -23.59
N SER A 3 -4.83 25.01 -22.54
CA SER A 3 -4.87 24.28 -21.27
C SER A 3 -3.57 23.68 -20.73
N ASN A 4 -3.03 24.35 -19.71
CA ASN A 4 -2.39 23.65 -18.58
C ASN A 4 -3.48 22.82 -17.89
N ILE A 5 -3.36 21.49 -17.99
CA ILE A 5 -4.09 20.57 -17.12
C ILE A 5 -3.25 20.49 -15.85
N ASP A 6 -3.72 21.16 -14.81
CA ASP A 6 -3.21 21.03 -13.45
C ASP A 6 -3.31 19.56 -13.00
N ALA A 7 -2.19 18.85 -13.07
CA ALA A 7 -2.01 17.53 -12.47
C ALA A 7 -1.79 17.59 -10.94
N ASN A 8 -2.17 18.68 -10.29
CA ASN A 8 -2.13 18.84 -8.84
C ASN A 8 -3.46 18.42 -8.21
N ARG A 9 -3.84 17.14 -8.35
CA ARG A 9 -4.67 16.52 -7.32
C ARG A 9 -3.73 16.15 -6.18
N GLY A 10 -3.54 17.12 -5.29
CA GLY A 10 -2.94 16.88 -3.99
C GLY A 10 -3.55 15.62 -3.40
N LEU A 11 -2.70 14.60 -3.23
CA LEU A 11 -2.93 13.52 -2.29
C LEU A 11 -2.99 14.18 -0.92
N ASN A 12 -4.17 14.74 -0.58
CA ASN A 12 -4.51 15.06 0.79
C ASN A 12 -4.17 13.80 1.58
N ALA A 13 -3.17 13.93 2.47
CA ALA A 13 -2.67 12.87 3.33
C ALA A 13 -3.85 12.00 3.75
N VAL A 14 -3.97 10.83 3.11
CA VAL A 14 -5.11 9.96 3.36
C VAL A 14 -4.83 9.41 4.73
N LYS A 15 -5.41 10.03 5.75
CA LYS A 15 -5.43 9.52 7.11
C LYS A 15 -6.37 8.31 7.07
N ILE A 16 -5.84 7.18 6.60
CA ILE A 16 -6.59 5.94 6.47
C ILE A 16 -6.77 5.40 7.88
N VAL A 17 -7.87 5.79 8.51
CA VAL A 17 -8.35 5.15 9.73
C VAL A 17 -8.83 3.77 9.32
N MET A 18 -8.07 2.73 9.67
CA MET A 18 -8.46 1.35 9.43
C MET A 18 -9.51 0.95 10.47
N ASP A 19 -10.78 0.84 10.06
CA ASP A 19 -11.84 0.25 10.87
C ASP A 19 -11.72 -1.28 10.81
N GLU A 20 -11.56 -1.94 11.95
CA GLU A 20 -11.38 -3.39 12.04
C GLU A 20 -12.63 -4.19 11.63
N SER A 21 -13.80 -3.55 11.55
CA SER A 21 -15.08 -4.23 11.34
C SER A 21 -15.51 -4.39 9.87
N ASN A 22 -14.86 -3.68 8.93
CA ASN A 22 -15.30 -3.64 7.53
C ASN A 22 -14.12 -3.78 6.53
N MET A 23 -13.26 -4.78 6.77
CA MET A 23 -12.03 -4.99 6.00
C MET A 23 -12.23 -6.07 4.93
N ASP A 24 -13.05 -5.76 3.92
CA ASP A 24 -13.12 -6.62 2.74
C ASP A 24 -11.86 -6.47 1.87
N LEU A 25 -11.63 -7.46 1.00
CA LEU A 25 -10.50 -7.45 0.09
C LEU A 25 -10.51 -6.21 -0.83
N THR A 26 -11.69 -5.73 -1.22
CA THR A 26 -11.83 -4.55 -2.08
C THR A 26 -11.24 -3.31 -1.43
N TRP A 27 -11.50 -3.11 -0.14
CA TRP A 27 -10.96 -2.01 0.64
C TRP A 27 -9.44 -2.11 0.79
N LEU A 28 -8.91 -3.32 1.06
CA LEU A 28 -7.47 -3.56 1.12
C LEU A 28 -6.79 -3.24 -0.22
N LEU A 29 -7.36 -3.69 -1.33
CA LEU A 29 -6.84 -3.41 -2.68
C LEU A 29 -6.87 -1.91 -3.01
N GLY A 30 -7.95 -1.22 -2.63
CA GLY A 30 -8.07 0.22 -2.79
C GLY A 30 -7.01 0.98 -1.99
N THR A 31 -6.78 0.55 -0.74
CA THR A 31 -5.75 1.12 0.14
C THR A 31 -4.36 0.92 -0.44
N LEU A 32 -4.02 -0.31 -0.86
CA LEU A 32 -2.72 -0.62 -1.47
C LEU A 32 -2.42 0.29 -2.68
N ARG A 33 -3.42 0.47 -3.56
CA ARG A 33 -3.31 1.36 -4.72
C ARG A 33 -3.03 2.81 -4.33
N ALA A 34 -3.60 3.28 -3.23
CA ALA A 34 -3.44 4.66 -2.76
C ALA A 34 -2.07 4.90 -2.09
N VAL A 35 -1.62 3.97 -1.23
CA VAL A 35 -0.44 4.19 -0.39
C VAL A 35 0.87 3.72 -1.04
N ALA A 36 0.81 2.71 -1.91
CA ALA A 36 1.98 2.17 -2.61
C ALA A 36 1.66 1.92 -4.09
N PRO A 37 1.42 2.99 -4.88
CA PRO A 37 1.07 2.86 -6.30
C PRO A 37 2.19 2.20 -7.13
N ASP A 38 3.45 2.35 -6.72
CA ASP A 38 4.59 1.69 -7.34
C ASP A 38 4.55 0.16 -7.13
N VAL A 39 4.14 -0.30 -5.95
CA VAL A 39 3.94 -1.73 -5.66
C VAL A 39 2.73 -2.28 -6.40
N TRP A 40 1.61 -1.53 -6.39
CA TRP A 40 0.38 -1.93 -7.09
C TRP A 40 0.59 -2.07 -8.61
N GLY A 41 1.33 -1.13 -9.20
CA GLY A 41 1.65 -1.09 -10.62
C GLY A 41 2.71 -2.09 -11.06
N SER A 42 3.48 -2.67 -10.13
CA SER A 42 4.58 -3.58 -10.45
C SER A 42 4.22 -5.06 -10.23
N SER A 43 5.21 -5.90 -10.52
CA SER A 43 5.13 -7.33 -10.21
C SER A 43 5.20 -7.63 -8.71
N ASP A 44 5.55 -6.63 -7.89
CA ASP A 44 5.75 -6.77 -6.45
C ASP A 44 4.44 -6.95 -5.68
N ARG A 45 3.31 -6.53 -6.24
CA ARG A 45 1.98 -6.81 -5.67
C ARG A 45 1.77 -8.28 -5.34
N ARG A 46 2.44 -9.21 -6.03
CA ARG A 46 2.37 -10.66 -5.75
C ARG A 46 2.91 -11.04 -4.37
N TYR A 47 3.73 -10.20 -3.74
CA TYR A 47 4.25 -10.42 -2.39
C TYR A 47 3.29 -9.94 -1.30
N ILE A 48 2.22 -9.27 -1.69
CA ILE A 48 1.15 -8.81 -0.81
C ILE A 48 -0.11 -9.63 -1.07
N LEU A 49 -0.51 -9.74 -2.34
CA LEU A 49 -1.76 -10.37 -2.72
C LEU A 49 -1.71 -11.91 -2.64
N PRO A 50 -2.83 -12.56 -2.30
CA PRO A 50 -2.92 -14.01 -2.32
C PRO A 50 -2.60 -14.54 -3.72
N GLN A 51 -1.86 -15.66 -3.76
CA GLN A 51 -1.50 -16.30 -5.02
C GLN A 51 -2.55 -17.32 -5.47
N LYS A 52 -3.37 -17.81 -4.54
CA LYS A 52 -4.46 -18.74 -4.79
C LYS A 52 -5.75 -18.22 -4.16
N MET A 53 -6.88 -18.56 -4.78
CA MET A 53 -8.20 -18.22 -4.22
C MET A 53 -8.44 -18.89 -2.86
N GLU A 54 -7.95 -20.12 -2.68
CA GLU A 54 -8.01 -20.88 -1.43
C GLU A 54 -7.36 -20.15 -0.25
N ASP A 55 -6.41 -19.24 -0.51
CA ASP A 55 -5.77 -18.47 0.56
C ASP A 55 -6.72 -17.42 1.15
N LEU A 56 -7.72 -16.94 0.40
CA LEU A 56 -8.72 -16.00 0.92
C LEU A 56 -9.70 -16.65 1.91
N GLU A 57 -9.77 -17.98 1.93
CA GLU A 57 -10.55 -18.73 2.92
C GLU A 57 -9.85 -18.76 4.28
N LYS A 58 -8.55 -18.43 4.31
CA LYS A 58 -7.72 -18.37 5.52
C LYS A 58 -7.77 -16.97 6.14
N PRO A 59 -8.31 -16.81 7.36
CA PRO A 59 -8.36 -15.51 8.04
C PRO A 59 -6.98 -14.84 8.17
N GLU A 60 -5.93 -15.65 8.35
CA GLU A 60 -4.54 -15.21 8.43
C GLU A 60 -4.03 -14.55 7.14
N CYS A 61 -4.57 -14.90 5.97
CA CYS A 61 -4.16 -14.30 4.70
C CYS A 61 -4.59 -12.84 4.62
N LEU A 62 -5.86 -12.55 4.93
CA LEU A 62 -6.37 -11.17 4.97
C LEU A 62 -5.64 -10.33 6.02
N LYS A 63 -5.29 -10.95 7.15
CA LYS A 63 -4.47 -10.30 8.18
C LYS A 63 -3.06 -9.96 7.67
N GLU A 64 -2.38 -10.90 7.00
CA GLU A 64 -1.05 -10.64 6.45
C GLU A 64 -1.07 -9.52 5.39
N ILE A 65 -2.08 -9.53 4.50
CA ILE A 65 -2.30 -8.48 3.51
C ILE A 65 -2.46 -7.12 4.21
N LYS A 66 -3.32 -7.07 5.23
CA LYS A 66 -3.55 -5.86 6.05
C LYS A 66 -2.26 -5.36 6.67
N ASP A 67 -1.52 -6.22 7.36
CA ASP A 67 -0.29 -5.83 8.06
C ASP A 67 0.75 -5.26 7.10
N LYS A 68 0.92 -5.87 5.92
CA LYS A 68 1.81 -5.35 4.87
C LYS A 68 1.36 -4.00 4.34
N ILE A 69 0.07 -3.82 4.07
CA ILE A 69 -0.50 -2.56 3.60
C ILE A 69 -0.34 -1.45 4.65
N GLN A 70 -0.56 -1.76 5.93
CA GLN A 70 -0.35 -0.81 7.03
C GLN A 70 1.10 -0.34 7.11
N ARG A 71 2.05 -1.27 7.02
CA ARG A 71 3.47 -0.93 7.01
C ARG A 71 3.85 -0.05 5.82
N LEU A 72 3.28 -0.32 4.64
CA LEU A 72 3.46 0.54 3.46
C LEU A 72 2.83 1.92 3.63
N ALA A 73 1.66 2.00 4.26
CA ALA A 73 1.01 3.28 4.57
C ALA A 73 1.88 4.14 5.50
N SER A 74 2.38 3.56 6.60
CA SER A 74 3.31 4.26 7.49
C SER A 74 4.60 4.66 6.77
N LEU A 75 5.13 3.79 5.91
CA LEU A 75 6.33 4.10 5.13
C LEU A 75 6.10 5.27 4.16
N LYS A 76 4.91 5.33 3.54
CA LYS A 76 4.47 6.44 2.68
C LYS A 76 4.39 7.76 3.44
N GLU A 77 3.84 7.74 4.66
CA GLU A 77 3.79 8.93 5.53
C GLU A 77 5.20 9.42 5.88
N MET A 78 6.13 8.52 6.19
CA MET A 78 7.51 8.89 6.52
C MET A 78 8.25 9.56 5.35
N ILE A 79 8.11 9.03 4.13
CA ILE A 79 8.74 9.62 2.93
C ILE A 79 8.08 10.95 2.55
N ASP A 80 6.74 11.05 2.65
CA ASP A 80 6.01 12.29 2.36
C ASP A 80 6.35 13.40 3.36
N ALA A 81 6.58 13.04 4.62
CA ALA A 81 7.04 13.96 5.65
C ALA A 81 8.54 14.32 5.53
N GLY A 82 9.27 13.73 4.58
CA GLY A 82 10.72 13.91 4.43
C GLY A 82 11.53 13.35 5.60
N SER A 83 10.95 12.43 6.40
CA SER A 83 11.60 11.83 7.57
C SER A 83 12.55 10.68 7.21
N ILE A 84 12.45 10.17 5.97
CA ILE A 84 13.36 9.17 5.40
C ILE A 84 13.75 9.59 3.98
N SER A 85 14.89 9.09 3.51
CA SER A 85 15.31 9.27 2.13
C SER A 85 14.61 8.30 1.16
N GLN A 86 14.72 8.57 -0.14
CA GLN A 86 14.21 7.66 -1.17
C GLN A 86 14.94 6.30 -1.16
N GLU A 87 16.21 6.26 -0.80
CA GLU A 87 17.00 5.04 -0.67
C GLU A 87 16.51 4.19 0.52
N GLU A 88 16.28 4.83 1.67
CA GLU A 88 15.71 4.18 2.86
C GLU A 88 14.28 3.68 2.60
N TYR A 89 13.47 4.43 1.86
CA TYR A 89 12.16 3.98 1.40
C TYR A 89 12.30 2.69 0.59
N GLY A 90 13.23 2.63 -0.36
CA GLY A 90 13.49 1.44 -1.17
C GLY A 90 13.88 0.23 -0.33
N PHE A 91 14.79 0.41 0.63
CA PHE A 91 15.22 -0.64 1.55
C PHE A 91 14.07 -1.18 2.40
N LYS A 92 13.37 -0.30 3.13
CA LYS A 92 12.25 -0.69 4.02
C LYS A 92 11.08 -1.30 3.25
N LYS A 93 10.80 -0.80 2.05
CA LYS A 93 9.80 -1.38 1.16
C LYS A 93 10.16 -2.83 0.82
N ASN A 94 11.43 -3.09 0.48
CA ASN A 94 11.87 -4.45 0.19
C ASN A 94 11.75 -5.38 1.41
N GLU A 95 11.99 -4.90 2.63
CA GLU A 95 11.76 -5.67 3.87
C GLU A 95 10.28 -6.01 4.12
N ILE A 96 9.36 -5.16 3.66
CA ILE A 96 7.91 -5.44 3.74
C ILE A 96 7.52 -6.51 2.71
N LEU A 97 8.16 -6.48 1.54
CA LEU A 97 7.87 -7.35 0.40
C LEU A 97 8.63 -8.69 0.43
N SER A 98 9.66 -8.83 1.25
CA SER A 98 10.34 -10.11 1.45
C SER A 98 9.38 -11.13 2.09
N LYS A 99 9.36 -12.34 1.54
CA LYS A 99 8.63 -13.46 2.14
C LYS A 99 9.26 -13.81 3.48
N ASN A 100 8.44 -13.92 4.53
CA ASN A 100 8.74 -14.78 5.68
C ASN A 100 8.43 -16.23 5.31
#